data_AF-A0A538RY17-F1
#
_entry.id   AF-A0A538RY17-F1
#
_cell.length_a   1.000
_cell.length_b   1.000
_cell.length_c   1.000
_cell.angle_alpha   90.00
_cell.angle_beta   90.00
_cell.angle_gamma   90.00
#
_symmetry.space_group_name_H-M   'P 1'
#
loop_
_entity.id
_entity.type
_entity.pdbx_description
1 polymer ?
#
loop_
_entity_poly.entity_id
_entity_poly.type
_entity_poly.pdbx_seq_one_letter_code
_entity_poly.pdbx_strand_id
1 'polypeptide(L)'
;IPVAKTLLKQGLDRARQLHDGKAPWATATGLVVRGYVSKIDGSVQPYGLVAPASYHPGTPYEHRLDAWFHGRGENLTELNFIAGRERTPGEFTPKDTFVLHPYGRYCNANKFAGEVDLFEALASVTRHYLIDVNRISVRGFSMGGAACWQFAVHYAGRWAAAAPGAGFSETPDFLRVFQDEQLKPAWYEEKLWHLFDCTDWAVNLCNCPTVAYSGEIDKQKQAADMMAKALAAEGMTLEHIIGPKTGHAYHPQAKAEVNRRIDSILSVGRDPTPRRVRFTTWTLRYNEMLWLRVDGLTQHWERARVDAEITGSSTVEARTQNVSALTFGMGPGHCPLDNTRRPKVILDRQELEAPTPLSDRSWAAHFQKTGNGWQVVTKLDDSGLHKRHGLQGPIDDAFMDSFVMVRPTGHSMNEKVGAWADREMKHALDHWRRQFRGDAPVKDDDALTDADIAGCNLILWGDPSSNKILAKIADKLPIHWDLQSIRAGSQAYSADHHVPVLIYPNPLNPKRYVVLNSGFTFREYDYLNNARQVPKLPDYAVVDVDVPVSSRAPGGIATAGFFGEHWELPAATK
;
A
#
# COMPACT_ATOMS: atom_id res chain seq x y z
N ILE A 1 -15.96 -24.72 19.70
CA ILE A 1 -16.50 -23.80 18.67
C ILE A 1 -16.99 -24.63 17.46
N PRO A 2 -18.31 -24.71 17.17
CA PRO A 2 -18.85 -25.54 16.10
C PRO A 2 -18.30 -25.24 14.69
N VAL A 3 -18.16 -23.96 14.34
CA VAL A 3 -17.62 -23.55 13.01
C VAL A 3 -16.21 -24.11 12.79
N ALA A 4 -15.34 -24.08 13.81
CA ALA A 4 -14.00 -24.63 13.72
C ALA A 4 -14.00 -26.14 13.42
N LYS A 5 -14.91 -26.91 14.04
CA LYS A 5 -15.03 -28.36 13.78
C LYS A 5 -15.46 -28.64 12.34
N THR A 6 -16.39 -27.85 11.80
CA THR A 6 -16.83 -27.97 10.41
C THR A 6 -15.70 -27.68 9.44
N LEU A 7 -15.00 -26.56 9.63
CA LEU A 7 -13.89 -26.16 8.74
C LEU A 7 -12.70 -27.12 8.84
N LEU A 8 -12.40 -27.67 10.02
CA LEU A 8 -11.38 -28.71 10.18
C LEU A 8 -11.74 -29.98 9.41
N LYS A 9 -13.01 -30.42 9.47
CA LYS A 9 -13.48 -31.57 8.69
C LYS A 9 -13.33 -31.32 7.20
N GLN A 10 -13.78 -30.17 6.70
CA GLN A 10 -13.61 -29.78 5.30
C GLN A 10 -12.13 -29.75 4.90
N GLY A 11 -11.25 -29.19 5.74
CA GLY A 11 -9.81 -29.16 5.50
C GLY A 11 -9.19 -30.56 5.37
N LEU A 12 -9.56 -31.49 6.26
CA LEU A 12 -9.13 -32.89 6.19
C LEU A 12 -9.66 -33.60 4.94
N ASP A 13 -10.91 -33.31 4.54
CA ASP A 13 -11.48 -33.86 3.32
C ASP A 13 -10.76 -33.30 2.06
N ARG A 14 -10.42 -32.00 2.03
CA ARG A 14 -9.60 -31.41 0.96
C ARG A 14 -8.19 -32.02 0.91
N ALA A 15 -7.56 -32.26 2.07
CA ALA A 15 -6.26 -32.91 2.14
C ALA A 15 -6.30 -34.34 1.58
N ARG A 16 -7.34 -35.11 1.92
CA ARG A 16 -7.58 -36.44 1.34
C ARG A 16 -7.77 -36.37 -0.17
N GLN A 17 -8.58 -35.42 -0.66
CA GLN A 17 -8.80 -35.23 -2.09
C GLN A 17 -7.49 -34.90 -2.83
N LEU A 18 -6.64 -34.03 -2.27
CA LEU A 18 -5.32 -33.71 -2.85
C LEU A 18 -4.40 -34.94 -2.88
N HIS A 19 -4.40 -35.75 -1.83
CA HIS A 19 -3.64 -36.99 -1.80
C HIS A 19 -4.06 -37.93 -2.95
N ASP A 20 -5.35 -37.95 -3.28
CA ASP A 20 -5.91 -38.72 -4.41
C ASP A 20 -5.75 -38.02 -5.78
N GLY A 21 -5.00 -36.91 -5.86
CA GLY A 21 -4.80 -36.13 -7.09
C GLY A 21 -6.02 -35.32 -7.54
N LYS A 22 -6.98 -35.06 -6.64
CA LYS A 22 -8.23 -34.33 -6.92
C LYS A 22 -8.23 -32.95 -6.26
N ALA A 23 -8.68 -31.94 -6.99
CA ALA A 23 -8.86 -30.58 -6.48
C ALA A 23 -10.21 -29.98 -6.94
N PRO A 24 -11.36 -30.50 -6.47
CA PRO A 24 -12.67 -30.12 -6.99
C PRO A 24 -13.00 -28.63 -6.83
N TRP A 25 -12.39 -27.94 -5.86
CA TRP A 25 -12.54 -26.49 -5.70
C TRP A 25 -11.87 -25.65 -6.80
N ALA A 26 -10.95 -26.22 -7.59
CA ALA A 26 -10.29 -25.49 -8.68
C ALA A 26 -11.25 -25.22 -9.85
N THR A 27 -12.27 -26.05 -10.01
CA THR A 27 -13.25 -25.99 -11.10
C THR A 27 -14.67 -25.65 -10.62
N ALA A 28 -14.84 -25.38 -9.32
CA ALA A 28 -16.14 -25.08 -8.74
C ALA A 28 -16.66 -23.71 -9.18
N THR A 29 -17.97 -23.62 -9.40
CA THR A 29 -18.71 -22.37 -9.59
C THR A 29 -19.49 -22.00 -8.32
N GLY A 30 -20.01 -20.77 -8.25
CA GLY A 30 -20.70 -20.27 -7.07
C GLY A 30 -19.73 -19.83 -5.97
N LEU A 31 -20.04 -20.15 -4.71
CA LEU A 31 -19.25 -19.72 -3.56
C LEU A 31 -18.04 -20.63 -3.36
N VAL A 32 -16.85 -20.09 -3.56
CA VAL A 32 -15.59 -20.82 -3.41
C VAL A 32 -14.69 -20.09 -2.43
N VAL A 33 -14.24 -20.78 -1.39
CA VAL A 33 -13.18 -20.26 -0.50
C VAL A 33 -11.86 -20.92 -0.81
N ARG A 34 -10.85 -20.07 -1.00
CA ARG A 34 -9.46 -20.43 -1.30
C ARG A 34 -8.52 -19.68 -0.36
N GLY A 35 -7.23 -19.91 -0.51
CA GLY A 35 -6.20 -19.18 0.21
C GLY A 35 -4.88 -19.22 -0.55
N TYR A 36 -3.95 -18.40 -0.08
CA TYR A 36 -2.59 -18.30 -0.60
C TYR A 36 -1.61 -18.18 0.58
N VAL A 37 -0.33 -18.44 0.33
CA VAL A 37 0.74 -18.18 1.31
C VAL A 37 1.29 -16.79 1.03
N SER A 38 1.18 -15.89 1.99
CA SER A 38 1.64 -14.51 1.81
C SER A 38 3.16 -14.42 1.87
N LYS A 39 3.74 -13.61 0.99
CA LYS A 39 5.18 -13.32 0.96
C LYS A 39 5.64 -12.47 2.15
N ILE A 40 4.74 -11.78 2.85
CA ILE A 40 5.13 -10.85 3.92
C ILE A 40 5.70 -11.64 5.12
N ASP A 41 4.95 -12.62 5.58
CA ASP A 41 5.17 -13.32 6.84
C ASP A 41 5.02 -14.85 6.73
N GLY A 42 4.81 -15.38 5.52
CA GLY A 42 4.61 -16.82 5.30
C GLY A 42 3.27 -17.36 5.79
N SER A 43 2.36 -16.50 6.26
CA SER A 43 1.05 -16.94 6.76
C SER A 43 0.11 -17.33 5.62
N VAL A 44 -0.81 -18.27 5.89
CA VAL A 44 -1.87 -18.66 4.96
C VAL A 44 -3.05 -17.71 5.13
N GLN A 45 -3.37 -16.94 4.09
CA GLN A 45 -4.47 -15.98 4.11
C GLN A 45 -5.63 -16.46 3.23
N PRO A 46 -6.89 -16.39 3.72
CA PRO A 46 -8.05 -16.82 2.95
C PRO A 46 -8.57 -15.71 2.01
N TYR A 47 -9.26 -16.10 0.95
CA TYR A 47 -10.12 -15.21 0.17
C TYR A 47 -11.38 -15.95 -0.28
N GLY A 48 -12.48 -15.22 -0.40
CA GLY A 48 -13.72 -15.70 -0.98
C GLY A 48 -13.82 -15.35 -2.46
N LEU A 49 -14.45 -16.20 -3.24
CA LEU A 49 -14.71 -15.99 -4.65
C LEU A 49 -16.17 -16.36 -4.95
N VAL A 50 -16.86 -15.50 -5.68
CA VAL A 50 -18.08 -15.88 -6.40
C VAL A 50 -17.67 -16.16 -7.84
N ALA A 51 -17.56 -17.43 -8.20
CA ALA A 51 -17.28 -17.86 -9.57
C ALA A 51 -18.59 -17.89 -10.38
N PRO A 52 -18.67 -17.20 -11.53
CA PRO A 52 -19.92 -17.09 -12.27
C PRO A 52 -20.32 -18.45 -12.86
N ALA A 53 -21.63 -18.66 -13.07
CA ALA A 53 -22.14 -19.90 -13.64
C ALA A 53 -21.65 -20.17 -15.07
N SER A 54 -21.23 -19.12 -15.79
CA SER A 54 -20.62 -19.16 -17.12
C SER A 54 -19.18 -19.67 -17.12
N TYR A 55 -18.51 -19.72 -15.96
CA TYR A 55 -17.14 -20.22 -15.88
C TYR A 55 -17.08 -21.73 -16.02
N HIS A 56 -16.24 -22.19 -16.94
CA HIS A 56 -15.82 -23.58 -17.06
C HIS A 56 -14.31 -23.64 -17.31
N PRO A 57 -13.59 -24.66 -16.81
CA PRO A 57 -12.18 -24.82 -17.14
C PRO A 57 -11.97 -24.90 -18.66
N GLY A 58 -11.03 -24.10 -19.17
CA GLY A 58 -10.73 -24.04 -20.61
C GLY A 58 -11.67 -23.15 -21.43
N THR A 59 -12.49 -22.28 -20.80
CA THR A 59 -13.19 -21.21 -21.52
C THR A 59 -12.19 -20.39 -22.34
N PRO A 60 -12.49 -20.06 -23.61
CA PRO A 60 -11.55 -19.36 -24.49
C PRO A 60 -11.56 -17.84 -24.31
N TYR A 61 -12.35 -17.32 -23.37
CA TYR A 61 -12.50 -15.88 -23.14
C TYR A 61 -12.19 -15.52 -21.69
N GLU A 62 -11.72 -14.29 -21.52
CA GLU A 62 -11.38 -13.72 -20.23
C GLU A 62 -12.64 -13.14 -19.56
N HIS A 63 -12.74 -13.31 -18.24
CA HIS A 63 -13.88 -12.83 -17.46
C HIS A 63 -13.56 -11.51 -16.76
N ARG A 64 -14.60 -10.70 -16.57
CA ARG A 64 -14.57 -9.55 -15.66
C ARG A 64 -14.34 -10.00 -14.22
N LEU A 65 -13.68 -9.15 -13.42
CA LEU A 65 -13.56 -9.33 -11.97
C LEU A 65 -13.94 -8.07 -11.20
N ASP A 66 -14.79 -8.22 -10.18
CA ASP A 66 -15.08 -7.19 -9.19
C ASP A 66 -14.43 -7.57 -7.85
N ALA A 67 -13.50 -6.76 -7.35
CA ALA A 67 -12.99 -6.89 -5.99
C ALA A 67 -13.94 -6.16 -5.02
N TRP A 68 -14.41 -6.87 -3.99
CA TRP A 68 -15.33 -6.36 -2.98
C TRP A 68 -14.70 -6.32 -1.59
N PHE A 69 -14.46 -5.12 -1.06
CA PHE A 69 -13.90 -4.92 0.27
C PHE A 69 -15.00 -4.91 1.34
N HIS A 70 -14.80 -5.67 2.41
CA HIS A 70 -15.79 -5.82 3.47
C HIS A 70 -15.78 -4.64 4.46
N GLY A 71 -16.90 -4.45 5.15
CA GLY A 71 -17.00 -3.50 6.26
C GLY A 71 -16.25 -3.96 7.51
N ARG A 72 -16.17 -3.07 8.51
CA ARG A 72 -15.51 -3.36 9.79
C ARG A 72 -16.24 -4.48 10.54
N GLY A 73 -15.48 -5.39 11.16
CA GLY A 73 -16.04 -6.45 11.98
C GLY A 73 -15.05 -6.95 13.03
N GLU A 74 -15.17 -6.48 14.28
CA GLU A 74 -14.24 -6.81 15.38
C GLU A 74 -14.08 -8.32 15.64
N ASN A 75 -15.06 -9.12 15.24
CA ASN A 75 -15.05 -10.57 15.41
C ASN A 75 -14.69 -11.32 14.12
N LEU A 76 -14.19 -10.64 13.08
CA LEU A 76 -13.88 -11.23 11.77
C LEU A 76 -12.55 -12.00 11.80
N THR A 77 -12.52 -13.10 12.53
CA THR A 77 -11.46 -14.11 12.44
C THR A 77 -11.47 -14.79 11.07
N GLU A 78 -10.38 -15.47 10.72
CA GLU A 78 -10.26 -16.28 9.51
C GLU A 78 -11.39 -17.32 9.44
N LEU A 79 -11.75 -17.94 10.59
CA LEU A 79 -12.86 -18.90 10.68
C LEU A 79 -14.21 -18.26 10.33
N ASN A 80 -14.49 -17.08 10.87
CA ASN A 80 -15.74 -16.37 10.61
C ASN A 80 -15.81 -15.85 9.18
N PHE A 81 -14.67 -15.41 8.63
CA PHE A 81 -14.56 -15.00 7.24
C PHE A 81 -14.85 -16.17 6.29
N ILE A 82 -14.14 -17.29 6.43
CA ILE A 82 -14.32 -18.50 5.61
C ILE A 82 -15.77 -18.95 5.66
N ALA A 83 -16.33 -19.15 6.86
CA ALA A 83 -17.70 -19.61 7.03
C ALA A 83 -18.74 -18.62 6.46
N GLY A 84 -18.47 -17.32 6.52
CA GLY A 84 -19.31 -16.30 5.90
C GLY A 84 -19.28 -16.40 4.37
N ARG A 85 -18.09 -16.54 3.77
CA ARG A 85 -17.93 -16.64 2.31
C ARG A 85 -18.46 -17.93 1.72
N GLU A 86 -18.60 -19.01 2.51
CA GLU A 86 -19.29 -20.24 2.09
C GLU A 86 -20.83 -20.12 2.08
N ARG A 87 -21.39 -19.04 2.64
CA ARG A 87 -22.85 -18.89 2.84
C ARG A 87 -23.48 -17.74 2.09
N THR A 88 -22.74 -16.65 1.88
CA THR A 88 -23.27 -15.45 1.22
C THR A 88 -22.39 -15.03 0.04
N PRO A 89 -23.02 -14.69 -1.11
CA PRO A 89 -22.30 -14.12 -2.25
C PRO A 89 -21.80 -12.69 -2.02
N GLY A 90 -22.25 -12.02 -0.95
CA GLY A 90 -21.95 -10.61 -0.69
C GLY A 90 -22.93 -9.63 -1.35
N GLU A 91 -22.50 -8.38 -1.47
CA GLU A 91 -23.39 -7.26 -1.80
C GLU A 91 -23.77 -7.21 -3.29
N PHE A 92 -22.79 -7.41 -4.18
CA PHE A 92 -22.98 -7.38 -5.63
C PHE A 92 -22.52 -8.69 -6.26
N THR A 93 -23.33 -9.18 -7.21
CA THR A 93 -23.05 -10.37 -8.03
C THR A 93 -23.48 -10.10 -9.48
N PRO A 94 -22.74 -9.22 -10.19
CA PRO A 94 -23.02 -8.99 -11.60
C PRO A 94 -22.91 -10.29 -12.40
N LYS A 95 -23.67 -10.38 -13.50
CA LYS A 95 -23.67 -11.55 -14.38
C LYS A 95 -22.28 -11.74 -15.01
N ASP A 96 -21.91 -12.99 -15.26
CA ASP A 96 -20.66 -13.36 -15.95
C ASP A 96 -19.40 -12.67 -15.38
N THR A 97 -19.35 -12.55 -14.05
CA THR A 97 -18.28 -11.82 -13.36
C THR A 97 -17.80 -12.61 -12.15
N PHE A 98 -16.49 -12.69 -11.99
CA PHE A 98 -15.90 -13.14 -10.73
C PHE A 98 -16.02 -12.04 -9.68
N VAL A 99 -16.44 -12.38 -8.46
CA VAL A 99 -16.39 -11.44 -7.33
C VAL A 99 -15.37 -11.92 -6.31
N LEU A 100 -14.24 -11.21 -6.20
CA LEU A 100 -13.18 -11.49 -5.25
C LEU A 100 -13.47 -10.75 -3.93
N HIS A 101 -13.58 -11.50 -2.84
CA HIS A 101 -13.65 -10.97 -1.49
C HIS A 101 -12.31 -11.23 -0.79
N PRO A 102 -11.38 -10.26 -0.73
CA PRO A 102 -10.17 -10.40 0.08
C PRO A 102 -10.51 -10.46 1.57
N TYR A 103 -9.65 -11.10 2.37
CA TYR A 103 -9.75 -11.03 3.82
C TYR A 103 -9.27 -9.68 4.36
N GLY A 104 -8.45 -8.96 3.57
CA GLY A 104 -7.99 -7.61 3.91
C GLY A 104 -7.12 -7.56 5.15
N ARG A 105 -6.64 -8.71 5.64
CA ARG A 105 -5.86 -8.84 6.87
C ARG A 105 -6.59 -8.20 8.08
N TYR A 106 -7.87 -8.58 8.28
CA TYR A 106 -8.75 -8.16 9.38
C TYR A 106 -9.36 -6.75 9.21
N CYS A 107 -9.19 -5.85 10.19
CA CYS A 107 -9.92 -4.60 10.31
C CYS A 107 -8.95 -3.44 10.29
N ASN A 108 -8.26 -3.26 9.15
CA ASN A 108 -7.31 -2.18 8.92
C ASN A 108 -7.61 -1.32 7.67
N ALA A 109 -8.83 -1.41 7.14
CA ALA A 109 -9.24 -0.78 5.88
C ALA A 109 -8.29 -1.07 4.69
N ASN A 110 -7.69 -2.25 4.67
CA ASN A 110 -6.72 -2.68 3.65
C ASN A 110 -5.52 -1.74 3.52
N LYS A 111 -5.04 -1.19 4.65
CA LYS A 111 -3.76 -0.47 4.73
C LYS A 111 -2.61 -1.45 5.00
N PHE A 112 -1.39 -1.07 4.62
CA PHE A 112 -0.17 -1.85 4.88
C PHE A 112 -0.28 -3.30 4.36
N ALA A 113 -0.11 -4.31 5.21
CA ALA A 113 -0.26 -5.71 4.80
C ALA A 113 -1.66 -6.03 4.25
N GLY A 114 -2.71 -5.31 4.69
CA GLY A 114 -4.05 -5.45 4.13
C GLY A 114 -4.17 -4.94 2.68
N GLU A 115 -3.29 -4.03 2.27
CA GLU A 115 -3.19 -3.58 0.89
C GLU A 115 -2.60 -4.68 0.01
N VAL A 116 -1.50 -5.28 0.50
CA VAL A 116 -0.80 -6.38 -0.18
C VAL A 116 -1.70 -7.61 -0.30
N ASP A 117 -2.57 -7.87 0.69
CA ASP A 117 -3.54 -8.98 0.67
C ASP A 117 -4.41 -8.99 -0.58
N LEU A 118 -4.89 -7.81 -1.03
CA LEU A 118 -5.65 -7.73 -2.29
C LEU A 118 -4.82 -8.22 -3.47
N PHE A 119 -3.59 -7.74 -3.61
CA PHE A 119 -2.77 -8.06 -4.77
C PHE A 119 -2.29 -9.51 -4.77
N GLU A 120 -2.02 -10.10 -3.59
CA GLU A 120 -1.69 -11.53 -3.49
C GLU A 120 -2.91 -12.41 -3.75
N ALA A 121 -4.09 -12.03 -3.25
CA ALA A 121 -5.35 -12.72 -3.56
C ALA A 121 -5.67 -12.62 -5.07
N LEU A 122 -5.53 -11.43 -5.67
CA LEU A 122 -5.74 -11.21 -7.09
C LEU A 122 -4.74 -12.03 -7.93
N ALA A 123 -3.46 -12.05 -7.56
CA ALA A 123 -2.45 -12.87 -8.23
C ALA A 123 -2.75 -14.37 -8.12
N SER A 124 -3.29 -14.82 -6.98
CA SER A 124 -3.80 -16.18 -6.83
C SER A 124 -4.98 -16.44 -7.77
N VAL A 125 -5.94 -15.50 -7.89
CA VAL A 125 -7.07 -15.65 -8.80
C VAL A 125 -6.63 -15.67 -10.26
N THR A 126 -5.85 -14.70 -10.73
CA THR A 126 -5.42 -14.59 -12.13
C THR A 126 -4.53 -15.75 -12.57
N ARG A 127 -3.82 -16.41 -11.64
CA ARG A 127 -3.08 -17.64 -11.93
C ARG A 127 -3.99 -18.82 -12.28
N HIS A 128 -5.21 -18.86 -11.73
CA HIS A 128 -6.10 -20.01 -11.83
C HIS A 128 -7.32 -19.78 -12.72
N TYR A 129 -7.66 -18.52 -13.01
CA TYR A 129 -8.82 -18.12 -13.79
C TYR A 129 -8.39 -17.11 -14.85
N LEU A 130 -8.95 -17.20 -16.05
CA LEU A 130 -8.75 -16.22 -17.12
C LEU A 130 -9.54 -14.95 -16.78
N ILE A 131 -8.85 -13.94 -16.29
CA ILE A 131 -9.42 -12.64 -15.90
C ILE A 131 -8.93 -11.58 -16.89
N ASP A 132 -9.87 -10.79 -17.42
CA ASP A 132 -9.55 -9.64 -18.26
C ASP A 132 -9.04 -8.52 -17.36
N VAL A 133 -7.73 -8.25 -17.45
CA VAL A 133 -7.05 -7.23 -16.63
C VAL A 133 -7.52 -5.80 -16.93
N ASN A 134 -8.19 -5.58 -18.06
CA ASN A 134 -8.82 -4.30 -18.41
C ASN A 134 -10.29 -4.23 -17.97
N ARG A 135 -10.81 -5.28 -17.31
CA ARG A 135 -12.17 -5.33 -16.74
C ARG A 135 -12.15 -5.72 -15.27
N ILE A 136 -11.23 -5.11 -14.52
CA ILE A 136 -11.19 -5.24 -13.06
C ILE A 136 -11.79 -3.98 -12.43
N SER A 137 -12.72 -4.15 -11.49
CA SER A 137 -13.23 -3.05 -10.67
C SER A 137 -12.96 -3.26 -9.18
N VAL A 138 -12.87 -2.16 -8.44
CA VAL A 138 -12.74 -2.16 -6.98
C VAL A 138 -13.95 -1.50 -6.34
N ARG A 139 -14.51 -2.13 -5.32
CA ARG A 139 -15.79 -1.74 -4.72
C ARG A 139 -15.77 -2.03 -3.22
N GLY A 140 -16.53 -1.28 -2.43
CA GLY A 140 -16.69 -1.60 -1.03
C GLY A 140 -17.61 -0.63 -0.30
N PHE A 141 -17.99 -0.97 0.93
CA PHE A 141 -18.89 -0.18 1.76
C PHE A 141 -18.33 0.00 3.19
N SER A 142 -18.54 1.16 3.82
CA SER A 142 -18.03 1.47 5.16
C SER A 142 -16.50 1.44 5.20
N MET A 143 -15.88 0.66 6.09
CA MET A 143 -14.43 0.38 6.05
C MET A 143 -13.96 -0.09 4.67
N GLY A 144 -14.74 -0.91 3.97
CA GLY A 144 -14.44 -1.33 2.60
C GLY A 144 -14.61 -0.21 1.58
N GLY A 145 -15.46 0.78 1.87
CA GLY A 145 -15.57 2.00 1.06
C GLY A 145 -14.31 2.86 1.17
N ALA A 146 -13.73 2.94 2.37
CA ALA A 146 -12.45 3.61 2.60
C ALA A 146 -11.29 2.90 1.89
N ALA A 147 -11.24 1.56 1.97
CA ALA A 147 -10.31 0.76 1.18
C ALA A 147 -10.48 1.05 -0.33
N CYS A 148 -11.73 1.14 -0.81
CA CYS A 148 -12.01 1.45 -2.21
C CYS A 148 -11.50 2.84 -2.62
N TRP A 149 -11.65 3.86 -1.78
CA TRP A 149 -11.05 5.18 -2.05
C TRP A 149 -9.53 5.07 -2.17
N GLN A 150 -8.86 4.41 -1.23
CA GLN A 150 -7.41 4.21 -1.22
C GLN A 150 -6.93 3.51 -2.50
N PHE A 151 -7.53 2.37 -2.86
CA PHE A 151 -7.14 1.67 -4.08
C PHE A 151 -7.41 2.49 -5.34
N ALA A 152 -8.53 3.22 -5.40
CA ALA A 152 -8.87 4.04 -6.55
C ALA A 152 -7.85 5.16 -6.79
N VAL A 153 -7.36 5.81 -5.74
CA VAL A 153 -6.42 6.93 -5.90
C VAL A 153 -4.95 6.52 -6.01
N HIS A 154 -4.53 5.46 -5.30
CA HIS A 154 -3.13 4.97 -5.33
C HIS A 154 -2.83 4.07 -6.54
N TYR A 155 -3.83 3.36 -7.05
CA TYR A 155 -3.68 2.40 -8.13
C TYR A 155 -4.65 2.67 -9.29
N ALA A 156 -5.02 3.93 -9.52
CA ALA A 156 -6.06 4.32 -10.48
C ALA A 156 -5.85 3.70 -11.87
N GLY A 157 -4.59 3.62 -12.33
CA GLY A 157 -4.23 3.02 -13.61
C GLY A 157 -4.42 1.50 -13.69
N ARG A 158 -4.81 0.80 -12.62
CA ARG A 158 -5.07 -0.65 -12.61
C ARG A 158 -6.54 -1.01 -12.74
N TRP A 159 -7.45 -0.07 -12.52
CA TRP A 159 -8.88 -0.34 -12.42
C TRP A 159 -9.63 0.25 -13.61
N ALA A 160 -10.57 -0.52 -14.15
CA ALA A 160 -11.54 0.02 -15.11
C ALA A 160 -12.61 0.88 -14.43
N ALA A 161 -12.95 0.56 -13.17
CA ALA A 161 -13.91 1.34 -12.39
C ALA A 161 -13.67 1.21 -10.88
N ALA A 162 -14.06 2.25 -10.14
CA ALA A 162 -14.13 2.24 -8.68
C ALA A 162 -15.54 2.60 -8.18
N ALA A 163 -16.01 1.92 -7.13
CA ALA A 163 -17.30 2.19 -6.49
C ALA A 163 -17.20 2.26 -4.96
N PRO A 164 -16.65 3.34 -4.40
CA PRO A 164 -16.56 3.54 -2.96
C PRO A 164 -17.93 3.90 -2.38
N GLY A 165 -18.33 3.21 -1.31
CA GLY A 165 -19.60 3.43 -0.62
C GLY A 165 -19.42 3.85 0.84
N ALA A 166 -19.89 5.04 1.21
CA ALA A 166 -19.97 5.52 2.59
C ALA A 166 -18.78 5.12 3.49
N GLY A 167 -17.54 5.39 3.06
CA GLY A 167 -16.32 5.11 3.82
C GLY A 167 -15.44 6.35 3.85
N PHE A 168 -14.65 6.52 4.91
CA PHE A 168 -13.77 7.68 5.10
C PHE A 168 -12.77 7.86 3.95
N SER A 169 -12.41 9.10 3.65
CA SER A 169 -11.43 9.46 2.60
C SER A 169 -10.23 10.25 3.12
N GLU A 170 -10.31 10.82 4.33
CA GLU A 170 -9.24 11.60 4.94
C GLU A 170 -9.31 11.48 6.47
N THR A 171 -8.17 11.62 7.13
CA THR A 171 -8.05 11.32 8.57
C THR A 171 -8.64 12.43 9.45
N PRO A 172 -8.25 13.71 9.31
CA PRO A 172 -8.62 14.73 10.29
C PRO A 172 -10.10 15.11 10.25
N ASP A 173 -10.63 15.35 9.04
CA ASP A 173 -12.03 15.76 8.87
C ASP A 173 -13.01 14.65 9.22
N PHE A 174 -12.70 13.39 8.85
CA PHE A 174 -13.51 12.25 9.25
C PHE A 174 -13.57 12.10 10.76
N LEU A 175 -12.43 12.17 11.47
CA LEU A 175 -12.39 12.01 12.93
C LEU A 175 -13.13 13.15 13.65
N ARG A 176 -13.02 14.37 13.13
CA ARG A 176 -13.77 15.53 13.62
C ARG A 176 -15.28 15.35 13.45
N VAL A 177 -15.75 14.84 12.31
CA VAL A 177 -17.19 14.70 12.02
C VAL A 177 -17.78 13.45 12.65
N PHE A 178 -17.03 12.36 12.71
CA PHE A 178 -17.52 11.05 13.14
C PHE A 178 -17.36 10.82 14.65
N GLN A 179 -16.32 11.39 15.27
CA GLN A 179 -16.01 11.20 16.70
C GLN A 179 -15.98 12.49 17.51
N ASP A 180 -16.27 13.65 16.90
CA ASP A 180 -16.12 14.96 17.53
C ASP A 180 -14.70 15.14 18.12
N GLU A 181 -13.71 14.50 17.51
CA GLU A 181 -12.33 14.47 18.00
C GLU A 181 -11.54 15.65 17.43
N GLN A 182 -10.85 16.37 18.31
CA GLN A 182 -9.81 17.32 17.92
C GLN A 182 -8.44 16.66 18.04
N LEU A 183 -7.82 16.37 16.89
CA LEU A 183 -6.47 15.82 16.84
C LEU A 183 -5.43 16.85 17.27
N LYS A 184 -4.35 16.37 17.88
CA LYS A 184 -3.14 17.14 18.23
C LYS A 184 -1.91 16.38 17.71
N PRO A 185 -1.76 16.27 16.38
CA PRO A 185 -0.65 15.54 15.78
C PRO A 185 0.67 16.26 16.05
N ALA A 186 1.77 15.53 16.03
CA ALA A 186 3.07 16.12 15.76
C ALA A 186 3.16 16.56 14.29
N TRP A 187 4.05 17.53 13.99
CA TRP A 187 4.22 18.04 12.63
C TRP A 187 4.55 16.95 11.60
N TYR A 188 5.24 15.88 12.01
CA TYR A 188 5.56 14.76 11.12
C TYR A 188 4.37 13.82 10.92
N GLU A 189 3.45 13.70 11.89
CA GLU A 189 2.22 12.90 11.71
C GLU A 189 1.31 13.54 10.66
N GLU A 190 1.24 14.88 10.62
CA GLU A 190 0.50 15.61 9.57
C GLU A 190 1.06 15.29 8.18
N LYS A 191 2.40 15.24 8.03
CA LYS A 191 3.03 14.82 6.77
C LYS A 191 2.72 13.37 6.42
N LEU A 192 2.71 12.47 7.40
CA LEU A 192 2.45 11.04 7.21
C LEU A 192 1.02 10.75 6.76
N TRP A 193 0.05 11.64 7.06
CA TRP A 193 -1.33 11.49 6.59
C TRP A 193 -1.45 11.52 5.07
N HIS A 194 -0.54 12.22 4.36
CA HIS A 194 -0.48 12.21 2.90
C HIS A 194 -0.34 10.80 2.31
N LEU A 195 0.07 9.80 3.09
CA LEU A 195 0.13 8.40 2.64
C LEU A 195 -1.26 7.80 2.36
N PHE A 196 -2.32 8.24 3.06
CA PHE A 196 -3.65 7.61 2.97
C PHE A 196 -4.83 8.59 2.86
N ASP A 197 -4.62 9.88 3.05
CA ASP A 197 -5.66 10.89 2.86
C ASP A 197 -5.95 11.05 1.36
N CYS A 198 -6.98 10.36 0.88
CA CYS A 198 -7.32 10.20 -0.54
C CYS A 198 -7.65 11.52 -1.24
N THR A 199 -8.08 12.55 -0.49
CA THR A 199 -8.35 13.89 -1.01
C THR A 199 -7.10 14.53 -1.60
N ASP A 200 -5.91 14.20 -1.09
CA ASP A 200 -4.63 14.67 -1.64
C ASP A 200 -4.29 14.11 -3.01
N TRP A 201 -4.94 13.00 -3.38
CA TRP A 201 -4.68 12.20 -4.56
C TRP A 201 -5.80 12.27 -5.60
N ALA A 202 -6.80 13.14 -5.37
CA ALA A 202 -8.04 13.18 -6.14
C ALA A 202 -7.84 13.29 -7.67
N VAL A 203 -6.80 13.99 -8.13
CA VAL A 203 -6.49 14.12 -9.57
C VAL A 203 -6.24 12.78 -10.26
N ASN A 204 -5.79 11.75 -9.53
CA ASN A 204 -5.53 10.43 -10.10
C ASN A 204 -6.80 9.78 -10.66
N LEU A 205 -7.97 10.16 -10.14
CA LEU A 205 -9.27 9.70 -10.63
C LEU A 205 -9.64 10.24 -12.02
N CYS A 206 -8.87 11.18 -12.58
CA CYS A 206 -8.94 11.49 -14.02
C CYS A 206 -8.74 10.23 -14.89
N ASN A 207 -7.99 9.24 -14.39
CA ASN A 207 -7.63 8.03 -15.12
C ASN A 207 -8.44 6.81 -14.67
N CYS A 208 -9.33 6.94 -13.67
CA CYS A 208 -10.14 5.84 -13.13
C CYS A 208 -11.58 6.31 -12.94
N PRO A 209 -12.51 5.90 -13.82
CA PRO A 209 -13.94 6.16 -13.64
C PRO A 209 -14.42 5.75 -12.25
N THR A 210 -15.06 6.67 -11.54
CA THR A 210 -15.45 6.49 -10.13
C THR A 210 -16.92 6.85 -9.93
N VAL A 211 -17.68 5.94 -9.34
CA VAL A 211 -19.10 6.13 -8.99
C VAL A 211 -19.27 5.94 -7.49
N ALA A 212 -19.34 7.05 -6.75
CA ALA A 212 -19.49 7.00 -5.30
C ALA A 212 -20.95 6.76 -4.89
N TYR A 213 -21.14 6.18 -3.70
CA TYR A 213 -22.46 5.99 -3.10
C TYR A 213 -22.49 6.42 -1.63
N SER A 214 -23.57 7.09 -1.22
CA SER A 214 -23.89 7.28 0.19
C SER A 214 -25.40 7.23 0.43
N GLY A 215 -25.81 6.80 1.63
CA GLY A 215 -27.15 7.11 2.12
C GLY A 215 -27.28 8.61 2.41
N GLU A 216 -28.45 9.19 2.12
CA GLU A 216 -28.72 10.63 2.30
C GLU A 216 -28.47 11.11 3.72
N ILE A 217 -28.84 10.30 4.72
CA ILE A 217 -28.75 10.65 6.15
C ILE A 217 -27.61 9.91 6.85
N ASP A 218 -26.71 9.27 6.09
CA ASP A 218 -25.49 8.66 6.62
C ASP A 218 -24.47 9.75 6.95
N LYS A 219 -23.97 9.78 8.20
CA LYS A 219 -22.88 10.70 8.60
C LYS A 219 -21.61 10.49 7.77
N GLN A 220 -21.35 9.26 7.30
CA GLN A 220 -20.19 8.95 6.45
C GLN A 220 -20.34 9.43 5.01
N LYS A 221 -21.50 10.03 4.64
CA LYS A 221 -21.63 10.78 3.39
C LYS A 221 -20.58 11.87 3.25
N GLN A 222 -20.15 12.45 4.37
CA GLN A 222 -19.14 13.50 4.44
C GLN A 222 -17.85 13.16 3.67
N ALA A 223 -17.41 11.90 3.67
CA ALA A 223 -16.20 11.50 2.96
C ALA A 223 -16.33 11.69 1.43
N ALA A 224 -17.45 11.25 0.85
CA ALA A 224 -17.73 11.48 -0.57
C ALA A 224 -17.91 12.98 -0.88
N ASP A 225 -18.43 13.78 0.06
CA ASP A 225 -18.51 15.25 -0.09
C ASP A 225 -17.11 15.89 -0.11
N MET A 226 -16.17 15.41 0.70
CA MET A 226 -14.78 15.87 0.70
C MET A 226 -14.05 15.48 -0.58
N MET A 227 -14.24 14.25 -1.07
CA MET A 227 -13.73 13.83 -2.37
C MET A 227 -14.34 14.65 -3.51
N ALA A 228 -15.65 14.96 -3.48
CA ALA A 228 -16.29 15.82 -4.47
C ALA A 228 -15.66 17.23 -4.47
N LYS A 229 -15.38 17.80 -3.29
CA LYS A 229 -14.68 19.09 -3.16
C LYS A 229 -13.26 19.03 -3.74
N ALA A 230 -12.50 17.98 -3.42
CA ALA A 230 -11.14 17.79 -3.93
C ALA A 230 -11.12 17.59 -5.45
N LEU A 231 -12.05 16.82 -6.00
CA LEU A 231 -12.23 16.63 -7.45
C LEU A 231 -12.63 17.93 -8.16
N ALA A 232 -13.51 18.73 -7.56
CA ALA A 232 -13.91 20.02 -8.11
C ALA A 232 -12.72 20.98 -8.26
N ALA A 233 -11.78 20.98 -7.29
CA ALA A 233 -10.55 21.75 -7.37
C ALA A 233 -9.63 21.30 -8.53
N GLU A 234 -9.79 20.07 -9.02
CA GLU A 234 -9.08 19.52 -10.18
C GLU A 234 -9.88 19.59 -11.50
N GLY A 235 -11.04 20.25 -11.47
CA GLY A 235 -11.92 20.42 -12.63
C GLY A 235 -12.82 19.23 -12.93
N MET A 236 -13.07 18.35 -11.95
CA MET A 236 -13.91 17.16 -12.09
C MET A 236 -15.15 17.22 -11.21
N THR A 237 -16.25 16.64 -11.69
CA THR A 237 -17.45 16.41 -10.87
C THR A 237 -17.52 14.93 -10.50
N LEU A 238 -17.67 14.64 -9.21
CA LEU A 238 -17.89 13.28 -8.73
C LEU A 238 -19.32 12.84 -9.06
N GLU A 239 -19.48 11.71 -9.73
CA GLU A 239 -20.78 11.04 -9.79
C GLU A 239 -21.05 10.40 -8.43
N HIS A 240 -21.88 11.07 -7.63
CA HIS A 240 -22.24 10.64 -6.28
C HIS A 240 -23.71 10.26 -6.22
N ILE A 241 -23.99 8.96 -6.21
CA ILE A 241 -25.34 8.43 -6.10
C ILE A 241 -25.80 8.49 -4.66
N ILE A 242 -26.90 9.20 -4.41
CA ILE A 242 -27.49 9.34 -3.07
C ILE A 242 -28.71 8.43 -2.92
N GLY A 243 -28.68 7.58 -1.89
CA GLY A 243 -29.84 6.80 -1.47
C GLY A 243 -30.79 7.62 -0.60
N PRO A 244 -31.99 8.01 -1.07
CA PRO A 244 -32.89 8.87 -0.31
C PRO A 244 -33.31 8.21 1.01
N LYS A 245 -33.41 9.01 2.08
CA LYS A 245 -33.83 8.64 3.44
C LYS A 245 -33.10 7.42 4.01
N THR A 246 -31.89 7.14 3.52
CA THR A 246 -31.14 5.94 3.87
C THR A 246 -29.95 6.31 4.74
N GLY A 247 -29.77 5.59 5.84
CA GLY A 247 -28.59 5.69 6.71
C GLY A 247 -27.42 4.84 6.18
N HIS A 248 -26.72 4.15 7.08
CA HIS A 248 -25.53 3.37 6.76
C HIS A 248 -25.84 2.01 6.10
N ALA A 249 -26.47 2.05 4.92
CA ALA A 249 -26.82 0.89 4.09
C ALA A 249 -27.02 1.29 2.62
N TYR A 250 -27.17 0.30 1.73
CA TYR A 250 -27.58 0.52 0.34
C TYR A 250 -29.09 0.69 0.20
N HIS A 251 -29.51 1.82 -0.37
CA HIS A 251 -30.88 2.02 -0.85
C HIS A 251 -31.08 1.16 -2.12
N PRO A 252 -32.16 0.36 -2.23
CA PRO A 252 -32.30 -0.63 -3.32
C PRO A 252 -32.17 -0.04 -4.74
N GLN A 253 -32.85 1.09 -5.01
CA GLN A 253 -32.80 1.70 -6.34
C GLN A 253 -31.45 2.37 -6.63
N ALA A 254 -30.84 2.99 -5.62
CA ALA A 254 -29.54 3.62 -5.76
C ALA A 254 -28.44 2.58 -5.99
N LYS A 255 -28.53 1.43 -5.29
CA LYS A 255 -27.67 0.27 -5.49
C LYS A 255 -27.76 -0.26 -6.93
N ALA A 256 -28.98 -0.38 -7.47
CA ALA A 256 -29.18 -0.80 -8.85
C ALA A 256 -28.55 0.19 -9.84
N GLU A 257 -28.69 1.50 -9.58
CA GLU A 257 -28.10 2.55 -10.41
C GLU A 257 -26.56 2.55 -10.37
N VAL A 258 -25.96 2.40 -9.18
CA VAL A 258 -24.52 2.21 -9.04
C VAL A 258 -24.06 1.01 -9.88
N ASN A 259 -24.74 -0.13 -9.75
CA ASN A 259 -24.35 -1.33 -10.50
C ASN A 259 -24.49 -1.14 -12.01
N ARG A 260 -25.57 -0.50 -12.48
CA ARG A 260 -25.79 -0.21 -13.90
C ARG A 260 -24.66 0.62 -14.49
N ARG A 261 -24.19 1.65 -13.79
CA ARG A 261 -23.09 2.51 -14.25
C ARG A 261 -21.76 1.76 -14.27
N ILE A 262 -21.46 1.01 -13.21
CA ILE A 262 -20.25 0.19 -13.13
C ILE A 262 -20.23 -0.86 -14.24
N ASP A 263 -21.34 -1.54 -14.49
CA ASP A 263 -21.49 -2.49 -15.61
C ASP A 263 -21.27 -1.82 -16.97
N SER A 264 -21.79 -0.60 -17.15
CA SER A 264 -21.57 0.18 -18.38
C SER A 264 -20.09 0.52 -18.59
N ILE A 265 -19.38 0.94 -17.54
CA ILE A 265 -17.95 1.27 -17.61
C ILE A 265 -17.14 0.02 -17.95
N LEU A 266 -17.42 -1.10 -17.27
CA LEU A 266 -16.69 -2.36 -17.47
C LEU A 266 -17.00 -3.03 -18.82
N SER A 267 -18.11 -2.68 -19.46
CA SER A 267 -18.37 -3.12 -20.83
C SER A 267 -17.40 -2.50 -21.85
N VAL A 268 -16.92 -1.29 -21.58
CA VAL A 268 -15.87 -0.59 -22.34
C VAL A 268 -14.49 -1.07 -21.90
N GLY A 269 -14.26 -1.19 -20.59
CA GLY A 269 -12.96 -1.54 -20.01
C GLY A 269 -12.02 -0.34 -19.84
N ARG A 270 -10.89 -0.57 -19.18
CA ARG A 270 -9.82 0.42 -19.01
C ARG A 270 -9.06 0.62 -20.32
N ASP A 271 -8.74 1.87 -20.64
CA ASP A 271 -7.74 2.19 -21.66
C ASP A 271 -6.34 2.09 -21.04
N PRO A 272 -5.48 1.15 -21.48
CA PRO A 272 -4.12 1.03 -20.97
C PRO A 272 -3.18 2.13 -21.49
N THR A 273 -3.55 2.86 -22.55
CA THR A 273 -2.71 3.87 -23.18
C THR A 273 -3.51 5.11 -23.60
N PRO A 274 -4.19 5.77 -22.64
CA PRO A 274 -4.93 6.97 -22.95
C PRO A 274 -3.96 8.06 -23.39
N ARG A 275 -4.44 8.97 -24.24
CA ARG A 275 -3.61 10.05 -24.77
C ARG A 275 -3.02 10.94 -23.69
N ARG A 276 -3.75 11.18 -22.61
CA ARG A 276 -3.32 12.06 -21.51
C ARG A 276 -3.41 11.35 -20.17
N VAL A 277 -2.41 11.56 -19.33
CA VAL A 277 -2.32 11.08 -17.96
C VAL A 277 -2.08 12.28 -17.04
N ARG A 278 -2.96 12.44 -16.05
CA ARG A 278 -2.75 13.37 -14.92
C ARG A 278 -2.46 12.55 -13.68
N PHE A 279 -1.35 12.84 -13.01
CA PHE A 279 -0.90 12.05 -11.88
C PHE A 279 -0.36 12.94 -10.77
N THR A 280 -0.68 12.59 -9.53
CA THR A 280 -0.05 13.13 -8.34
C THR A 280 0.43 12.01 -7.44
N THR A 281 1.54 12.26 -6.77
CA THR A 281 2.04 11.41 -5.71
C THR A 281 2.79 12.21 -4.65
N TRP A 282 2.84 11.71 -3.43
CA TRP A 282 3.62 12.30 -2.32
C TRP A 282 4.80 11.44 -1.92
N THR A 283 4.80 10.17 -2.34
CA THR A 283 5.78 9.16 -1.97
C THR A 283 5.95 8.19 -3.15
N LEU A 284 7.15 7.68 -3.38
CA LEU A 284 7.41 6.65 -4.38
C LEU A 284 6.76 5.28 -4.08
N ARG A 285 6.01 5.10 -2.97
CA ARG A 285 5.19 3.89 -2.77
C ARG A 285 4.17 3.71 -3.88
N TYR A 286 3.51 4.80 -4.26
CA TYR A 286 2.47 4.81 -5.29
C TYR A 286 2.96 5.73 -6.41
N ASN A 287 3.76 5.17 -7.31
CA ASN A 287 4.56 5.93 -8.27
C ASN A 287 4.21 5.66 -9.73
N GLU A 288 3.16 4.89 -9.99
CA GLU A 288 2.77 4.47 -11.34
C GLU A 288 1.36 4.94 -11.68
N MET A 289 1.20 5.41 -12.92
CA MET A 289 -0.08 5.71 -13.53
C MET A 289 -0.03 5.34 -15.02
N LEU A 290 -0.63 4.20 -15.37
CA LEU A 290 -0.73 3.73 -16.75
C LEU A 290 0.66 3.63 -17.42
N TRP A 291 0.93 4.44 -18.45
CA TRP A 291 2.21 4.46 -19.15
C TRP A 291 3.25 5.41 -18.54
N LEU A 292 2.95 6.05 -17.41
CA LEU A 292 3.85 6.92 -16.66
C LEU A 292 4.28 6.25 -15.36
N ARG A 293 5.57 6.34 -15.05
CA ARG A 293 6.14 6.06 -13.74
C ARG A 293 6.99 7.22 -13.26
N VAL A 294 6.77 7.66 -12.03
CA VAL A 294 7.66 8.59 -11.32
C VAL A 294 8.73 7.75 -10.64
N ASP A 295 9.99 7.96 -11.00
CA ASP A 295 11.10 7.16 -10.51
C ASP A 295 11.86 7.84 -9.36
N GLY A 296 11.74 9.16 -9.26
CA GLY A 296 12.39 9.95 -8.21
C GLY A 296 11.63 11.24 -7.93
N LEU A 297 11.64 11.66 -6.66
CA LEU A 297 11.09 12.94 -6.21
C LEU A 297 12.22 13.93 -5.94
N THR A 298 11.91 15.23 -5.95
CA THR A 298 12.86 16.23 -5.41
C THR A 298 12.81 16.23 -3.88
N GLN A 299 11.65 15.95 -3.29
CA GLN A 299 11.46 15.81 -1.86
C GLN A 299 10.22 14.95 -1.56
N HIS A 300 10.38 13.84 -0.83
CA HIS A 300 9.26 13.05 -0.31
C HIS A 300 8.39 13.86 0.65
N TRP A 301 7.10 13.52 0.72
CA TRP A 301 6.09 14.19 1.55
C TRP A 301 5.79 15.63 1.15
N GLU A 302 6.24 16.03 -0.04
CA GLU A 302 5.76 17.21 -0.75
C GLU A 302 5.03 16.75 -2.03
N ARG A 303 3.96 17.45 -2.41
CA ARG A 303 3.13 17.00 -3.53
C ARG A 303 3.91 17.05 -4.84
N ALA A 304 4.04 15.91 -5.49
CA ALA A 304 4.51 15.79 -6.86
C ALA A 304 3.37 15.67 -7.86
N ARG A 305 3.55 16.26 -9.04
CA ARG A 305 2.58 16.21 -10.14
C ARG A 305 3.27 15.93 -11.47
N VAL A 306 2.57 15.17 -12.31
CA VAL A 306 2.89 15.00 -13.72
C VAL A 306 1.61 15.12 -14.54
N ASP A 307 1.62 15.96 -15.55
CA ASP A 307 0.58 16.03 -16.57
C ASP A 307 1.26 15.75 -17.91
N ALA A 308 0.97 14.59 -18.50
CA ALA A 308 1.64 14.07 -19.68
C ALA A 308 0.63 13.73 -20.78
N GLU A 309 0.91 14.12 -22.02
CA GLU A 309 0.04 13.93 -23.18
C GLU A 309 0.83 13.49 -24.42
N ILE A 310 0.32 12.48 -25.12
CA ILE A 310 0.81 12.05 -26.42
C ILE A 310 0.20 12.97 -27.49
N THR A 311 1.01 13.84 -28.07
CA THR A 311 0.59 14.81 -29.08
C THR A 311 1.01 14.34 -30.48
N GLY A 312 0.04 13.87 -31.28
CA GLY A 312 0.30 13.35 -32.62
C GLY A 312 1.01 11.99 -32.62
N SER A 313 1.75 11.69 -33.70
CA SER A 313 2.39 10.38 -33.92
C SER A 313 3.86 10.31 -33.50
N SER A 314 4.45 11.40 -33.01
CA SER A 314 5.89 11.44 -32.71
C SER A 314 6.27 12.34 -31.53
N THR A 315 5.29 12.87 -30.78
CA THR A 315 5.56 13.79 -29.68
C THR A 315 4.86 13.33 -28.40
N VAL A 316 5.55 13.48 -27.27
CA VAL A 316 4.97 13.40 -25.92
C VAL A 316 5.33 14.69 -25.19
N GLU A 317 4.34 15.37 -24.63
CA GLU A 317 4.54 16.58 -23.84
C GLU A 317 4.23 16.28 -22.38
N ALA A 318 5.05 16.78 -21.46
CA ALA A 318 4.80 16.61 -20.04
C ALA A 318 5.30 17.79 -19.21
N ARG A 319 4.53 18.10 -18.15
CA ARG A 319 4.86 19.10 -17.13
C ARG A 319 4.97 18.42 -15.78
N THR A 320 5.99 18.78 -15.02
CA THR A 320 6.29 18.15 -13.75
C THR A 320 6.40 19.17 -12.61
N GLN A 321 6.09 18.72 -11.39
CA GLN A 321 6.34 19.42 -10.14
C GLN A 321 6.88 18.41 -9.13
N ASN A 322 7.97 18.75 -8.41
CA ASN A 322 8.60 17.89 -7.42
C ASN A 322 9.01 16.48 -7.95
N VAL A 323 9.39 16.39 -9.23
CA VAL A 323 9.88 15.15 -9.85
C VAL A 323 11.35 15.32 -10.25
N SER A 324 12.18 14.34 -9.88
CA SER A 324 13.61 14.29 -10.24
C SER A 324 13.93 13.21 -11.28
N ALA A 325 13.10 12.18 -11.41
CA ALA A 325 13.21 11.17 -12.45
C ALA A 325 11.85 10.58 -12.82
N LEU A 326 11.65 10.23 -14.10
CA LEU A 326 10.45 9.56 -14.59
C LEU A 326 10.72 8.67 -15.79
N THR A 327 9.81 7.74 -16.03
CA THR A 327 9.81 6.82 -17.16
C THR A 327 8.46 6.87 -17.86
N PHE A 328 8.50 6.96 -19.19
CA PHE A 328 7.35 6.63 -20.02
C PHE A 328 7.54 5.22 -20.57
N GLY A 329 6.57 4.34 -20.31
CA GLY A 329 6.66 2.91 -20.63
C GLY A 329 5.34 2.35 -21.17
N MET A 330 5.40 1.76 -22.35
CA MET A 330 4.28 1.10 -23.02
C MET A 330 4.72 -0.29 -23.45
N GLY A 331 3.94 -1.31 -23.09
CA GLY A 331 4.21 -2.70 -23.47
C GLY A 331 4.02 -2.98 -24.96
N PRO A 332 4.38 -4.18 -25.44
CA PRO A 332 4.16 -4.60 -26.82
C PRO A 332 2.71 -4.38 -27.27
N GLY A 333 2.51 -3.85 -28.47
CA GLY A 333 1.19 -3.56 -29.06
C GLY A 333 0.56 -2.23 -28.64
N HIS A 334 1.13 -1.50 -27.68
CA HIS A 334 0.46 -0.36 -27.05
C HIS A 334 0.94 1.02 -27.50
N CYS A 335 2.20 1.18 -27.92
CA CYS A 335 2.74 2.49 -28.25
C CYS A 335 2.15 3.03 -29.57
N PRO A 336 1.46 4.19 -29.55
CA PRO A 336 0.84 4.78 -30.73
C PRO A 336 1.82 5.59 -31.60
N LEU A 337 3.07 5.74 -31.15
CA LEU A 337 4.10 6.53 -31.83
C LEU A 337 4.64 5.81 -33.08
N ASP A 338 5.12 6.59 -34.05
CA ASP A 338 5.81 6.11 -35.25
C ASP A 338 7.12 5.41 -34.84
N ASN A 339 7.23 4.12 -35.15
CA ASN A 339 8.39 3.29 -34.81
C ASN A 339 9.55 3.42 -35.82
N THR A 340 9.44 4.30 -36.81
CA THR A 340 10.51 4.62 -37.76
C THR A 340 11.29 5.88 -37.39
N ARG A 341 10.85 6.60 -36.34
CA ARG A 341 11.39 7.90 -35.94
C ARG A 341 11.65 7.95 -34.44
N ARG A 342 12.66 8.73 -34.04
CA ARG A 342 12.89 9.04 -32.64
C ARG A 342 11.81 10.03 -32.16
N PRO A 343 11.04 9.71 -31.12
CA PRO A 343 10.03 10.62 -30.60
C PRO A 343 10.66 11.86 -29.98
N LYS A 344 10.00 13.01 -30.15
CA LYS A 344 10.30 14.23 -29.42
C LYS A 344 9.55 14.22 -28.10
N VAL A 345 10.26 14.36 -26.99
CA VAL A 345 9.67 14.50 -25.66
C VAL A 345 9.91 15.92 -25.16
N ILE A 346 8.83 16.64 -24.84
CA ILE A 346 8.90 17.99 -24.30
C ILE A 346 8.63 17.92 -22.79
N LEU A 347 9.68 17.95 -21.96
CA LEU A 347 9.58 17.92 -20.50
C LEU A 347 9.87 19.30 -19.92
N ASP A 348 8.91 19.91 -19.23
CA ASP A 348 9.05 21.25 -18.62
C ASP A 348 9.51 22.34 -19.59
N ARG A 349 9.06 22.26 -20.85
CA ARG A 349 9.45 23.09 -22.01
C ARG A 349 10.84 22.79 -22.59
N GLN A 350 11.54 21.79 -22.09
CA GLN A 350 12.79 21.31 -22.68
C GLN A 350 12.49 20.20 -23.70
N GLU A 351 13.03 20.33 -24.91
CA GLU A 351 12.90 19.31 -25.95
C GLU A 351 14.02 18.27 -25.83
N LEU A 352 13.64 17.00 -25.91
CA LEU A 352 14.51 15.84 -25.76
C LEU A 352 14.19 14.83 -26.86
N GLU A 353 15.22 14.19 -27.40
CA GLU A 353 15.05 13.11 -28.38
C GLU A 353 15.10 11.75 -27.68
N ALA A 354 13.96 11.05 -27.64
CA ALA A 354 13.83 9.77 -26.95
C ALA A 354 14.21 8.58 -27.86
N PRO A 355 14.45 7.38 -27.30
CA PRO A 355 14.64 6.17 -28.09
C PRO A 355 13.44 5.88 -28.99
N THR A 356 13.70 5.33 -30.18
CA THR A 356 12.66 4.89 -31.12
C THR A 356 11.82 3.75 -30.53
N PRO A 357 10.48 3.76 -30.66
CA PRO A 357 9.64 2.61 -30.35
C PRO A 357 10.09 1.36 -31.11
N LEU A 358 9.96 0.19 -30.50
CA LEU A 358 10.37 -1.07 -31.14
C LEU A 358 9.34 -1.54 -32.18
N SER A 359 9.73 -2.51 -33.00
CA SER A 359 8.89 -3.03 -34.10
C SER A 359 7.59 -3.69 -33.62
N ASP A 360 7.57 -4.20 -32.37
CA ASP A 360 6.41 -4.77 -31.71
C ASP A 360 5.49 -3.72 -31.07
N ARG A 361 5.75 -2.42 -31.27
CA ARG A 361 5.05 -1.28 -30.65
C ARG A 361 5.22 -1.18 -29.14
N SER A 362 6.28 -1.75 -28.57
CA SER A 362 6.72 -1.39 -27.22
C SER A 362 7.58 -0.12 -27.24
N TRP A 363 7.57 0.63 -26.14
CA TRP A 363 8.40 1.82 -25.98
C TRP A 363 8.75 2.06 -24.52
N ALA A 364 10.00 2.41 -24.24
CA ALA A 364 10.47 2.84 -22.94
C ALA A 364 11.45 4.00 -23.10
N ALA A 365 11.22 5.07 -22.37
CA ALA A 365 12.10 6.22 -22.32
C ALA A 365 12.26 6.71 -20.88
N HIS A 366 13.50 6.89 -20.45
CA HIS A 366 13.86 7.25 -19.08
C HIS A 366 14.45 8.65 -19.05
N PHE A 367 14.02 9.44 -18.06
CA PHE A 367 14.40 10.83 -17.92
C PHE A 367 14.85 11.10 -16.49
N GLN A 368 15.98 11.78 -16.36
CA GLN A 368 16.53 12.18 -15.07
C GLN A 368 16.90 13.66 -15.11
N LYS A 369 16.54 14.38 -14.05
CA LYS A 369 16.86 15.79 -13.87
C LYS A 369 18.25 15.92 -13.28
N THR A 370 19.07 16.76 -13.90
CA THR A 370 20.43 17.10 -13.47
C THR A 370 20.53 18.61 -13.23
N GLY A 371 21.68 19.11 -12.78
CA GLY A 371 21.94 20.54 -12.67
C GLY A 371 21.75 21.31 -13.99
N ASN A 372 21.83 20.63 -15.14
CA ASN A 372 21.65 21.19 -16.48
C ASN A 372 20.23 20.96 -17.05
N GLY A 373 19.25 20.55 -16.23
CA GLY A 373 17.90 20.22 -16.69
C GLY A 373 17.70 18.72 -16.94
N TRP A 374 16.64 18.38 -17.68
CA TRP A 374 16.28 17.00 -18.00
C TRP A 374 17.27 16.36 -18.98
N GLN A 375 17.56 15.08 -18.79
CA GLN A 375 18.41 14.28 -19.66
C GLN A 375 17.73 12.95 -19.99
N VAL A 376 17.88 12.49 -21.22
CA VAL A 376 17.48 11.13 -21.62
C VAL A 376 18.59 10.17 -21.20
N VAL A 377 18.24 9.15 -20.43
CA VAL A 377 19.19 8.14 -19.95
C VAL A 377 18.80 6.76 -20.47
N THR A 378 19.79 5.90 -20.73
CA THR A 378 19.54 4.52 -21.18
C THR A 378 18.95 3.66 -20.06
N LYS A 379 19.32 3.96 -18.83
CA LYS A 379 18.77 3.42 -17.59
C LYS A 379 18.89 4.50 -16.53
N LEU A 380 17.98 4.45 -15.55
CA LEU A 380 18.08 5.32 -14.38
C LEU A 380 19.31 4.93 -13.56
N ASP A 381 19.92 5.93 -12.94
CA ASP A 381 21.05 5.70 -12.06
C ASP A 381 20.60 4.93 -10.82
N ASP A 382 21.03 3.68 -10.73
CA ASP A 382 20.80 2.80 -9.60
C ASP A 382 22.02 2.77 -8.64
N SER A 383 23.00 3.67 -8.84
CA SER A 383 24.18 3.77 -7.99
C SER A 383 23.91 4.63 -6.75
N GLY A 384 24.61 4.30 -5.65
CA GLY A 384 24.49 5.03 -4.38
C GLY A 384 23.17 4.81 -3.65
N LEU A 385 23.04 5.49 -2.51
CA LEU A 385 21.82 5.51 -1.72
C LEU A 385 20.88 6.57 -2.28
N HIS A 386 19.66 6.16 -2.59
CA HIS A 386 18.56 7.06 -2.90
C HIS A 386 17.21 6.40 -2.63
N LYS A 387 16.21 7.22 -2.33
CA LYS A 387 14.83 6.77 -2.18
C LYS A 387 14.28 6.30 -3.52
N ARG A 388 13.57 5.19 -3.51
CA ARG A 388 12.96 4.54 -4.68
C ARG A 388 11.71 3.77 -4.26
N HIS A 389 10.94 3.29 -5.23
CA HIS A 389 9.78 2.44 -4.96
C HIS A 389 10.16 1.21 -4.10
N GLY A 390 9.46 1.02 -2.98
CA GLY A 390 9.73 -0.04 -2.00
C GLY A 390 10.98 0.17 -1.14
N LEU A 391 11.66 1.31 -1.28
CA LEU A 391 12.82 1.77 -0.49
C LEU A 391 12.77 3.30 -0.35
N GLN A 392 11.81 3.83 0.41
CA GLN A 392 11.57 5.27 0.60
C GLN A 392 11.21 5.71 2.03
N GLY A 393 10.93 4.78 2.95
CA GLY A 393 10.30 5.10 4.25
C GLY A 393 8.79 5.37 4.14
N PRO A 394 8.09 5.61 5.26
CA PRO A 394 8.59 5.69 6.63
C PRO A 394 8.81 4.29 7.22
N ILE A 395 9.02 4.17 8.54
CA ILE A 395 9.29 2.88 9.21
C ILE A 395 8.30 1.77 8.78
N ASP A 396 7.03 2.10 8.67
CA ASP A 396 5.97 1.16 8.31
C ASP A 396 6.11 0.54 6.91
N ASP A 397 6.84 1.17 5.98
CA ASP A 397 7.03 0.68 4.60
C ASP A 397 7.75 -0.68 4.56
N ALA A 398 8.62 -0.94 5.54
CA ALA A 398 9.34 -2.22 5.67
C ALA A 398 8.40 -3.43 5.87
N PHE A 399 7.19 -3.20 6.38
CA PHE A 399 6.22 -4.26 6.71
C PHE A 399 5.22 -4.53 5.58
N MET A 400 5.41 -3.90 4.43
CA MET A 400 4.61 -4.15 3.23
C MET A 400 5.34 -5.06 2.21
N ASP A 401 6.44 -5.68 2.62
CA ASP A 401 7.12 -6.76 1.92
C ASP A 401 7.68 -7.78 2.93
N SER A 402 8.37 -8.82 2.47
CA SER A 402 8.96 -9.86 3.31
C SER A 402 9.89 -9.27 4.38
N PHE A 403 9.72 -9.66 5.64
CA PHE A 403 10.56 -9.23 6.76
C PHE A 403 10.86 -10.35 7.75
N VAL A 404 11.87 -10.14 8.59
CA VAL A 404 12.18 -11.00 9.74
C VAL A 404 12.55 -10.16 10.97
N MET A 405 11.97 -10.49 12.11
CA MET A 405 12.32 -9.94 13.41
C MET A 405 13.61 -10.62 13.90
N VAL A 406 14.67 -9.85 14.07
CA VAL A 406 15.99 -10.35 14.48
C VAL A 406 16.17 -10.08 15.98
N ARG A 407 16.08 -11.15 16.76
CA ARG A 407 16.21 -11.14 18.22
C ARG A 407 17.69 -11.06 18.61
N PRO A 408 18.07 -10.16 19.54
CA PRO A 408 19.43 -10.12 20.07
C PRO A 408 19.77 -11.37 20.89
N THR A 409 21.01 -11.84 20.82
CA THR A 409 21.52 -12.94 21.68
C THR A 409 22.59 -12.50 22.68
N GLY A 410 23.10 -11.28 22.54
CA GLY A 410 24.10 -10.68 23.42
C GLY A 410 23.50 -9.89 24.59
N HIS A 411 24.39 -9.30 25.40
CA HIS A 411 24.00 -8.43 26.51
C HIS A 411 23.89 -6.99 26.03
N SER A 412 22.89 -6.25 26.50
CA SER A 412 22.70 -4.83 26.14
C SER A 412 23.73 -3.94 26.81
N MET A 413 24.05 -2.80 26.19
CA MET A 413 24.95 -1.78 26.73
C MET A 413 24.40 -1.22 28.03
N ASN A 414 23.08 -1.03 28.07
CA ASN A 414 22.33 -0.46 29.19
C ASN A 414 21.11 -1.34 29.50
N GLU A 415 20.98 -1.79 30.75
CA GLU A 415 19.92 -2.71 31.19
C GLU A 415 18.52 -2.14 30.93
N LYS A 416 18.32 -0.85 31.18
CA LYS A 416 17.03 -0.17 30.97
C LYS A 416 16.60 -0.18 29.49
N VAL A 417 17.52 0.15 28.58
CA VAL A 417 17.30 0.15 27.14
C VAL A 417 17.06 -1.27 26.62
N GLY A 418 17.86 -2.24 27.07
CA GLY A 418 17.65 -3.65 26.73
C GLY A 418 16.27 -4.15 27.14
N ALA A 419 15.86 -3.86 28.38
CA ALA A 419 14.54 -4.23 28.88
C ALA A 419 13.39 -3.54 28.12
N TRP A 420 13.60 -2.31 27.63
CA TRP A 420 12.64 -1.63 26.76
C TRP A 420 12.56 -2.31 25.39
N ALA A 421 13.68 -2.62 24.75
CA ALA A 421 13.72 -3.24 23.43
C ALA A 421 13.06 -4.63 23.44
N ASP A 422 13.30 -5.41 24.49
CA ASP A 422 12.65 -6.72 24.70
C ASP A 422 11.12 -6.60 24.82
N ARG A 423 10.61 -5.58 25.51
CA ARG A 423 9.17 -5.34 25.65
C ARG A 423 8.55 -4.90 24.33
N GLU A 424 9.19 -3.98 23.63
CA GLU A 424 8.69 -3.47 22.34
C GLU A 424 8.77 -4.53 21.24
N MET A 425 9.78 -5.42 21.24
CA MET A 425 9.80 -6.58 20.35
C MET A 425 8.60 -7.49 20.61
N LYS A 426 8.34 -7.85 21.88
CA LYS A 426 7.19 -8.69 22.25
C LYS A 426 5.86 -8.04 21.88
N HIS A 427 5.75 -6.72 22.07
CA HIS A 427 4.60 -5.94 21.64
C HIS A 427 4.42 -6.02 20.12
N ALA A 428 5.46 -5.76 19.33
CA ALA A 428 5.40 -5.84 17.87
C ALA A 428 4.94 -7.23 17.37
N LEU A 429 5.43 -8.32 18.00
CA LEU A 429 5.01 -9.69 17.65
C LEU A 429 3.54 -9.97 17.96
N ASP A 430 3.07 -9.67 19.17
CA ASP A 430 1.67 -9.87 19.58
C ASP A 430 0.73 -9.03 18.70
N HIS A 431 1.12 -7.79 18.44
CA HIS A 431 0.28 -6.85 17.72
C HIS A 431 0.28 -7.06 16.21
N TRP A 432 1.36 -7.60 15.61
CA TRP A 432 1.33 -8.07 14.23
C TRP A 432 0.25 -9.13 14.02
N ARG A 433 0.18 -10.13 14.92
CA ARG A 433 -0.85 -11.17 14.86
C ARG A 433 -2.25 -10.62 15.04
N ARG A 434 -2.44 -9.64 15.93
CA ARG A 434 -3.75 -9.03 16.20
C ARG A 434 -4.25 -8.16 15.05
N GLN A 435 -3.38 -7.36 14.45
CA GLN A 435 -3.77 -6.34 13.46
C GLN A 435 -3.67 -6.83 12.02
N PHE A 436 -2.75 -7.75 11.71
CA PHE A 436 -2.50 -8.24 10.36
C PHE A 436 -2.67 -9.75 10.21
N ARG A 437 -3.08 -10.46 11.26
CA ARG A 437 -3.52 -11.87 11.20
C ARG A 437 -2.49 -12.83 10.59
N GLY A 438 -1.21 -12.53 10.72
CA GLY A 438 -0.13 -13.47 10.46
C GLY A 438 0.81 -13.59 11.66
N ASP A 439 1.67 -14.60 11.67
CA ASP A 439 2.70 -14.74 12.70
C ASP A 439 4.00 -14.14 12.16
N ALA A 440 4.53 -13.11 12.84
CA ALA A 440 5.75 -12.45 12.40
C ALA A 440 6.95 -13.42 12.46
N PRO A 441 7.75 -13.58 11.38
CA PRO A 441 8.93 -14.44 11.41
C PRO A 441 9.96 -13.92 12.40
N VAL A 442 10.52 -14.80 13.23
CA VAL A 442 11.55 -14.46 14.23
C VAL A 442 12.78 -15.34 14.04
N LYS A 443 13.97 -14.74 14.07
CA LYS A 443 15.26 -15.44 14.12
C LYS A 443 16.18 -14.78 15.15
N ASP A 444 17.04 -15.59 15.74
CA ASP A 444 18.18 -15.09 16.51
C ASP A 444 19.22 -14.47 15.58
N ASP A 445 19.93 -13.44 16.06
CA ASP A 445 20.94 -12.73 15.29
C ASP A 445 22.11 -13.60 14.79
N ASP A 446 22.38 -14.74 15.43
CA ASP A 446 23.37 -15.74 15.00
C ASP A 446 22.80 -16.88 14.16
N ALA A 447 21.48 -16.94 14.00
CA ALA A 447 20.79 -17.85 13.11
C ALA A 447 20.42 -17.20 11.76
N LEU A 448 20.75 -15.91 11.56
CA LEU A 448 20.48 -15.20 10.32
C LEU A 448 21.39 -15.71 9.19
N THR A 449 20.81 -16.01 8.03
CA THR A 449 21.53 -16.51 6.85
C THR A 449 21.65 -15.46 5.76
N ASP A 450 22.58 -15.65 4.81
CA ASP A 450 22.69 -14.79 3.63
C ASP A 450 21.41 -14.75 2.80
N ALA A 451 20.65 -15.85 2.77
CA ALA A 451 19.35 -15.90 2.10
C ALA A 451 18.32 -15.00 2.78
N ASP A 452 18.35 -14.87 4.11
CA ASP A 452 17.49 -13.94 4.83
C ASP A 452 17.86 -12.48 4.52
N ILE A 453 19.15 -12.16 4.50
CA ILE A 453 19.68 -10.82 4.18
C ILE A 453 19.32 -10.42 2.73
N ALA A 454 19.37 -11.38 1.80
CA ALA A 454 18.99 -11.16 0.41
C ALA A 454 17.46 -11.01 0.23
N GLY A 455 16.70 -11.85 0.93
CA GLY A 455 15.26 -12.03 0.73
C GLY A 455 14.36 -11.10 1.51
N CYS A 456 14.78 -10.63 2.69
CA CYS A 456 13.92 -9.96 3.66
C CYS A 456 14.44 -8.59 4.09
N ASN A 457 13.51 -7.74 4.51
CA ASN A 457 13.80 -6.61 5.38
C ASN A 457 14.16 -7.13 6.79
N LEU A 458 15.18 -6.56 7.42
CA LEU A 458 15.67 -7.01 8.72
C LEU A 458 15.18 -6.05 9.82
N ILE A 459 14.37 -6.53 10.74
CA ILE A 459 13.88 -5.73 11.87
C ILE A 459 14.75 -6.06 13.08
N LEU A 460 15.76 -5.24 13.34
CA LEU A 460 16.80 -5.47 14.35
C LEU A 460 16.39 -4.87 15.70
N TRP A 461 16.37 -5.70 16.73
CA TRP A 461 16.07 -5.30 18.10
C TRP A 461 17.31 -5.29 18.99
N GLY A 462 17.34 -4.39 19.98
CA GLY A 462 18.43 -4.22 20.92
C GLY A 462 19.37 -3.08 20.54
N ASP A 463 20.66 -3.27 20.79
CA ASP A 463 21.73 -2.30 20.58
C ASP A 463 22.95 -2.96 19.91
N PRO A 464 23.97 -2.20 19.48
CA PRO A 464 25.15 -2.77 18.83
C PRO A 464 25.95 -3.77 19.67
N SER A 465 25.73 -3.87 20.99
CA SER A 465 26.38 -4.88 21.84
C SER A 465 25.55 -6.15 22.03
N SER A 466 24.22 -6.03 21.97
CA SER A 466 23.30 -7.16 22.14
C SER A 466 22.92 -7.84 20.83
N ASN A 467 22.95 -7.13 19.70
CA ASN A 467 22.56 -7.67 18.39
C ASN A 467 23.76 -7.73 17.42
N LYS A 468 24.21 -8.94 17.08
CA LYS A 468 25.39 -9.20 16.22
C LYS A 468 25.25 -8.63 14.80
N ILE A 469 24.03 -8.51 14.27
CA ILE A 469 23.80 -7.92 12.95
C ILE A 469 23.87 -6.41 13.04
N LEU A 470 23.25 -5.81 14.07
CA LEU A 470 23.35 -4.38 14.31
C LEU A 470 24.81 -3.96 14.54
N ALA A 471 25.57 -4.73 15.33
CA ALA A 471 27.00 -4.51 15.55
C ALA A 471 27.81 -4.37 14.25
N LYS A 472 27.49 -5.18 13.22
CA LYS A 472 28.18 -5.21 11.92
C LYS A 472 27.87 -4.01 11.03
N ILE A 473 26.77 -3.30 11.29
CA ILE A 473 26.29 -2.22 10.42
C ILE A 473 26.22 -0.86 11.11
N ALA A 474 26.36 -0.80 12.44
CA ALA A 474 26.15 0.40 13.23
C ALA A 474 27.00 1.61 12.76
N ASP A 475 28.24 1.35 12.32
CA ASP A 475 29.17 2.36 11.80
C ASP A 475 28.80 2.89 10.41
N LYS A 476 27.84 2.25 9.73
CA LYS A 476 27.35 2.61 8.39
C LYS A 476 25.95 3.24 8.41
N LEU A 477 25.34 3.36 9.59
CA LEU A 477 24.03 3.98 9.76
C LEU A 477 24.17 5.50 9.95
N PRO A 478 23.16 6.29 9.56
CA PRO A 478 23.23 7.75 9.65
C PRO A 478 23.14 8.27 11.09
N ILE A 479 22.60 7.48 12.02
CA ILE A 479 22.53 7.79 13.45
C ILE A 479 23.59 6.96 14.16
N HIS A 480 24.58 7.62 14.75
CA HIS A 480 25.66 6.96 15.47
C HIS A 480 25.19 6.57 16.88
N TRP A 481 25.51 5.36 17.32
CA TRP A 481 25.15 4.84 18.64
C TRP A 481 26.34 4.13 19.27
N ASP A 482 26.86 4.72 20.35
CA ASP A 482 27.92 4.15 21.19
C ASP A 482 27.45 3.99 22.65
N LEU A 483 28.36 3.53 23.52
CA LEU A 483 28.10 3.28 24.95
C LEU A 483 27.59 4.51 25.71
N GLN A 484 27.94 5.72 25.27
CA GLN A 484 27.64 6.97 25.98
C GLN A 484 26.53 7.75 25.30
N SER A 485 26.50 7.78 23.96
CA SER A 485 25.67 8.71 23.22
C SER A 485 25.04 8.14 21.95
N ILE A 486 23.86 8.65 21.64
CA ILE A 486 23.19 8.56 20.34
C ILE A 486 23.30 9.92 19.67
N ARG A 487 23.83 9.97 18.44
CA ARG A 487 24.02 11.21 17.68
C ARG A 487 23.20 11.18 16.39
N ALA A 488 22.24 12.09 16.30
CA ALA A 488 21.43 12.33 15.11
C ALA A 488 21.74 13.75 14.60
N GLY A 489 22.65 13.85 13.63
CA GLY A 489 23.13 15.13 13.12
C GLY A 489 23.89 15.90 14.21
N SER A 490 23.47 17.13 14.50
CA SER A 490 24.06 17.95 15.57
C SER A 490 23.48 17.67 16.96
N GLN A 491 22.45 16.83 17.07
CA GLN A 491 21.81 16.48 18.34
C GLN A 491 22.48 15.25 18.95
N ALA A 492 22.70 15.27 20.27
CA ALA A 492 23.26 14.17 21.03
C ALA A 492 22.36 13.84 22.22
N TYR A 493 22.13 12.56 22.46
CA TYR A 493 21.28 12.03 23.51
C TYR A 493 22.04 10.97 24.32
N SER A 494 21.69 10.78 25.59
CA SER A 494 22.33 9.78 26.45
C SER A 494 21.88 8.36 26.07
N ALA A 495 22.84 7.45 25.85
CA ALA A 495 22.57 6.09 25.37
C ALA A 495 21.94 5.14 26.41
N ASP A 496 21.87 5.56 27.68
CA ASP A 496 21.24 4.85 28.79
C ASP A 496 19.76 5.19 28.99
N HIS A 497 19.31 6.32 28.42
CA HIS A 497 17.94 6.83 28.49
C HIS A 497 17.26 6.94 27.12
N HIS A 498 18.00 6.81 26.03
CA HIS A 498 17.46 6.98 24.68
C HIS A 498 17.73 5.78 23.78
N VAL A 499 16.86 5.58 22.78
CA VAL A 499 16.98 4.50 21.80
C VAL A 499 16.69 5.06 20.39
N PRO A 500 17.56 4.80 19.39
CA PRO A 500 17.24 5.14 18.02
C PRO A 500 16.24 4.14 17.45
N VAL A 501 15.21 4.68 16.80
CA VAL A 501 14.21 3.95 16.03
C VAL A 501 14.26 4.49 14.61
N LEU A 502 14.56 3.67 13.60
CA LEU A 502 14.72 4.15 12.22
C LEU A 502 14.51 3.07 11.19
N ILE A 503 14.28 3.47 9.94
CA ILE A 503 14.35 2.65 8.74
C ILE A 503 15.48 3.13 7.83
N TYR A 504 16.24 2.21 7.24
CA TYR A 504 17.37 2.55 6.37
C TYR A 504 17.63 1.46 5.33
N PRO A 505 18.20 1.76 4.15
CA PRO A 505 18.74 0.74 3.25
C PRO A 505 19.77 -0.12 4.00
N ASN A 506 19.56 -1.44 3.99
CA ASN A 506 20.41 -2.38 4.71
C ASN A 506 21.86 -2.31 4.19
N PRO A 507 22.87 -1.95 5.00
CA PRO A 507 24.26 -1.89 4.54
C PRO A 507 24.84 -3.24 4.06
N LEU A 508 24.20 -4.36 4.40
CA LEU A 508 24.56 -5.70 3.89
C LEU A 508 23.85 -6.04 2.57
N ASN A 509 22.75 -5.35 2.25
CA ASN A 509 22.03 -5.46 0.98
C ASN A 509 21.18 -4.19 0.75
N PRO A 510 21.71 -3.17 0.04
CA PRO A 510 21.04 -1.88 -0.12
C PRO A 510 19.69 -1.93 -0.86
N LYS A 511 19.29 -3.09 -1.39
CA LYS A 511 17.98 -3.35 -2.01
C LYS A 511 16.89 -3.76 -1.01
N ARG A 512 17.23 -3.88 0.27
CA ARG A 512 16.32 -4.23 1.38
C ARG A 512 16.47 -3.23 2.52
N TYR A 513 15.52 -3.22 3.44
CA TYR A 513 15.60 -2.38 4.63
C TYR A 513 16.29 -3.08 5.80
N VAL A 514 16.89 -2.26 6.67
CA VAL A 514 16.96 -2.51 8.11
C VAL A 514 15.98 -1.57 8.81
N VAL A 515 15.30 -2.05 9.84
CA VAL A 515 14.55 -1.24 10.80
C VAL A 515 15.14 -1.47 12.17
N LEU A 516 15.41 -0.41 12.93
CA LEU A 516 15.89 -0.53 14.31
C LEU A 516 14.74 -0.34 15.29
N ASN A 517 14.60 -1.28 16.22
CA ASN A 517 13.81 -1.16 17.44
C ASN A 517 12.34 -0.73 17.23
N SER A 518 11.71 -1.18 16.14
CA SER A 518 10.32 -0.82 15.83
C SER A 518 9.58 -1.91 15.08
N GLY A 519 8.27 -1.99 15.34
CA GLY A 519 7.29 -2.64 14.47
C GLY A 519 6.62 -1.63 13.54
N PHE A 520 5.40 -1.93 13.09
CA PHE A 520 4.51 -0.88 12.59
C PHE A 520 4.18 0.11 13.73
N THR A 521 3.85 1.35 13.40
CA THR A 521 4.01 2.46 14.35
C THR A 521 2.70 2.93 15.01
N PHE A 522 1.53 2.61 14.45
CA PHE A 522 0.26 2.86 15.13
C PHE A 522 0.03 1.89 16.30
N ARG A 523 -0.67 2.34 17.34
CA ARG A 523 -0.79 1.61 18.62
C ARG A 523 -2.24 1.50 19.09
N GLU A 524 -2.45 1.07 20.33
CA GLU A 524 -3.77 0.68 20.88
C GLU A 524 -4.84 1.76 20.72
N TYR A 525 -4.43 3.02 20.79
CA TYR A 525 -5.31 4.17 20.57
C TYR A 525 -5.97 4.18 19.18
N ASP A 526 -5.28 3.61 18.18
CA ASP A 526 -5.66 3.67 16.77
C ASP A 526 -6.50 2.46 16.34
N TYR A 527 -6.46 1.33 17.06
CA TYR A 527 -7.05 0.04 16.58
C TYR A 527 -8.56 0.09 16.32
N LEU A 528 -9.30 0.91 17.08
CA LEU A 528 -10.76 0.98 16.98
C LEU A 528 -11.28 1.98 15.94
N ASN A 529 -10.38 2.69 15.24
CA ASN A 529 -10.77 3.56 14.14
C ASN A 529 -9.76 3.50 12.99
N ASN A 530 -10.20 2.99 11.84
CA ASN A 530 -9.34 2.77 10.68
C ASN A 530 -8.76 4.04 10.06
N ALA A 531 -9.38 5.21 10.31
CA ALA A 531 -8.80 6.49 9.91
C ALA A 531 -7.49 6.77 10.66
N ARG A 532 -7.37 6.31 11.92
CA ARG A 532 -6.16 6.53 12.74
C ARG A 532 -5.02 5.55 12.47
N GLN A 533 -5.31 4.41 11.84
CA GLN A 533 -4.31 3.38 11.49
C GLN A 533 -3.48 3.86 10.29
N VAL A 534 -2.58 4.80 10.55
CA VAL A 534 -1.64 5.41 9.61
C VAL A 534 -0.26 5.45 10.30
N PRO A 535 0.84 5.66 9.56
CA PRO A 535 2.16 5.77 10.19
C PRO A 535 2.17 6.87 11.26
N LYS A 536 2.83 6.60 12.38
CA LYS A 536 2.98 7.50 13.53
C LYS A 536 4.42 7.95 13.75
N LEU A 537 5.40 7.26 13.16
CA LEU A 537 6.79 7.69 13.17
C LEU A 537 7.30 7.84 11.73
N PRO A 538 8.13 8.84 11.45
CA PRO A 538 8.71 9.08 10.14
C PRO A 538 9.89 8.10 9.90
N ASP A 539 10.88 8.49 9.10
CA ASP A 539 11.99 7.59 8.78
C ASP A 539 12.91 7.31 9.99
N TYR A 540 13.01 8.26 10.92
CA TYR A 540 13.74 8.06 12.18
C TYR A 540 13.13 8.83 13.35
N ALA A 541 13.38 8.34 14.55
CA ALA A 541 13.10 8.98 15.82
C ALA A 541 14.14 8.57 16.88
N VAL A 542 14.30 9.40 17.91
CA VAL A 542 15.01 9.03 19.14
C VAL A 542 13.98 9.00 20.26
N VAL A 543 13.80 7.81 20.85
CA VAL A 543 12.83 7.56 21.90
C VAL A 543 13.52 7.70 23.27
N ASP A 544 12.98 8.56 24.12
CA ASP A 544 13.29 8.67 25.55
C ASP A 544 12.52 7.60 26.33
N VAL A 545 13.24 6.67 26.95
CA VAL A 545 12.69 5.54 27.71
C VAL A 545 12.44 5.87 29.19
N ASP A 546 12.70 7.10 29.62
CA ASP A 546 12.26 7.60 30.94
C ASP A 546 10.77 7.96 30.94
N VAL A 547 10.24 8.34 29.78
CA VAL A 547 8.81 8.53 29.58
C VAL A 547 8.13 7.16 29.36
N PRO A 548 7.12 6.80 30.16
CA PRO A 548 6.44 5.51 30.01
C PRO A 548 5.81 5.31 28.62
N VAL A 549 5.88 4.07 28.13
CA VAL A 549 5.13 3.61 26.96
C VAL A 549 3.64 3.87 27.19
N SER A 550 2.95 4.37 26.15
CA SER A 550 1.51 4.62 26.18
C SER A 550 0.81 3.93 25.02
N SER A 551 -0.52 4.01 24.99
CA SER A 551 -1.33 3.53 23.86
C SER A 551 -1.11 4.30 22.56
N ARG A 552 -0.28 5.35 22.56
CA ARG A 552 0.00 6.21 21.40
C ARG A 552 1.47 6.20 20.98
N ALA A 553 2.39 5.97 21.91
CA ALA A 553 3.82 6.12 21.65
C ALA A 553 4.66 5.08 22.41
N PRO A 554 5.80 4.65 21.83
CA PRO A 554 6.73 3.69 22.45
C PRO A 554 7.58 4.30 23.58
N GLY A 555 7.34 5.56 23.94
CA GLY A 555 8.11 6.35 24.91
C GLY A 555 7.98 7.83 24.58
N GLY A 556 8.85 8.66 25.13
CA GLY A 556 8.92 10.08 24.79
C GLY A 556 9.62 10.27 23.45
N ILE A 557 9.09 11.08 22.54
CA ILE A 557 9.76 11.33 21.26
C ILE A 557 10.64 12.57 21.40
N ALA A 558 11.95 12.36 21.60
CA ALA A 558 12.91 13.44 21.81
C ALA A 558 13.24 14.18 20.49
N THR A 559 13.28 13.44 19.39
CA THR A 559 13.36 13.98 18.02
C THR A 559 12.80 12.97 17.04
N ALA A 560 12.33 13.44 15.89
CA ALA A 560 11.88 12.61 14.78
C ALA A 560 12.03 13.38 13.46
N GLY A 561 12.27 12.67 12.37
CA GLY A 561 12.41 13.29 11.06
C GLY A 561 12.44 12.31 9.89
N PHE A 562 12.53 12.89 8.69
CA PHE A 562 12.64 12.16 7.43
C PHE A 562 14.07 12.28 6.92
N PHE A 563 14.62 11.20 6.38
CA PHE A 563 15.88 11.27 5.63
C PHE A 563 15.64 11.97 4.28
N GLY A 564 16.70 12.59 3.75
CA GLY A 564 16.69 13.17 2.42
C GLY A 564 16.56 12.12 1.30
N GLU A 565 16.52 12.59 0.06
CA GLU A 565 16.36 11.73 -1.12
C GLU A 565 17.55 10.77 -1.32
N HIS A 566 18.71 11.05 -0.74
CA HIS A 566 19.90 10.20 -0.73
C HIS A 566 20.11 9.48 0.60
N TRP A 567 19.07 9.37 1.43
CA TRP A 567 19.11 8.77 2.76
C TRP A 567 20.07 9.47 3.74
N GLU A 568 20.35 10.75 3.52
CA GLU A 568 21.13 11.59 4.42
C GLU A 568 20.26 12.17 5.54
N LEU A 569 20.87 12.44 6.70
CA LEU A 569 20.22 13.29 7.71
C LEU A 569 20.15 14.72 7.17
N PRO A 570 18.97 15.34 7.13
CA PRO A 570 18.86 16.75 6.76
C PRO A 570 19.72 17.60 7.70
N ALA A 571 20.36 18.64 7.16
CA ALA A 571 20.98 19.65 8.00
C ALA A 571 19.91 20.24 8.94
N ALA A 572 20.24 20.42 10.21
CA ALA A 572 19.32 21.02 11.17
C ALA A 572 18.78 22.34 10.61
N THR A 573 17.48 22.40 10.31
CA THR A 573 16.79 23.64 10.00
C THR A 573 16.97 24.56 11.19
N LYS A 574 17.72 25.65 11.00
CA LYS A 574 17.97 26.69 12.01
C LYS A 574 16.70 27.35 12.48
#